data_AF-A0A5K1B307-F1
#
_entry.id   AF-A0A5K1B307-F1
#
_cell.length_a   1.000
_cell.length_b   1.000
_cell.length_c   1.000
_cell.angle_alpha   90.00
_cell.angle_beta   90.00
_cell.angle_gamma   90.00
#
_symmetry.space_group_name_H-M   'P 1'
#
loop_
_entity.id
_entity.type
_entity.pdbx_description
1 polymer ?
#
loop_
_entity_poly.entity_id
_entity_poly.type
_entity_poly.pdbx_seq_one_letter_code
_entity_poly.pdbx_strand_id
1 'polypeptide(L)'
;NKELMLTSGVVDLLVEVQQSRSYEAAAALYLNLSCLDKAKLIIGSSKAVAFLVGCLYESQTQCKFDAVQAIYNLSTLPSNIPFLLAAGVVANLACILSSCDNTWADKVIACLCNLSSTRNGRTEMITCPGLIASLALVLDCGTQVEQEMAVSCLLTLCIEDERCSQLILQEGVIPSLVSMTVNGTPRGKDKAQKLLMHFRELREREQENRSSQAAQALGGSHGGEQQEKEAKQLSRSTSKKLGRTPTSKRLGRTLSSMWKVKSFSIYQC
;
A
#
# COMPACT_ATOMS: atom_id res chain seq x y z
N ASN A 1 -11.82 -39.67 -5.42
CA ASN A 1 -11.30 -39.90 -4.06
C ASN A 1 -11.24 -38.61 -3.23
N LYS A 2 -10.72 -37.48 -3.75
CA LYS A 2 -10.61 -36.21 -3.01
C LYS A 2 -11.92 -35.67 -2.38
N GLU A 3 -13.07 -35.79 -3.05
CA GLU A 3 -14.37 -35.39 -2.46
C GLU A 3 -14.79 -36.28 -1.27
N LEU A 4 -14.49 -37.58 -1.30
CA LEU A 4 -14.78 -38.51 -0.19
C LEU A 4 -13.94 -38.19 1.05
N MET A 5 -12.71 -37.71 0.87
CA MET A 5 -11.86 -37.27 1.98
C MET A 5 -12.47 -36.05 2.70
N LEU A 6 -13.02 -35.09 1.94
CA LEU A 6 -13.68 -33.92 2.52
C LEU A 6 -14.92 -34.31 3.33
N THR A 7 -15.77 -35.20 2.81
CA THR A 7 -16.97 -35.67 3.54
C THR A 7 -16.63 -36.50 4.77
N SER A 8 -15.40 -37.01 4.88
CA SER A 8 -14.93 -37.82 6.01
C SER A 8 -14.30 -36.98 7.14
N GLY A 9 -14.37 -35.65 7.09
CA GLY A 9 -13.80 -34.79 8.14
C GLY A 9 -12.27 -34.71 8.12
N VAL A 10 -11.63 -34.95 6.96
CA VAL A 10 -10.16 -34.94 6.85
C VAL A 10 -9.54 -33.59 7.27
N VAL A 11 -10.27 -32.48 7.10
CA VAL A 11 -9.76 -31.16 7.49
C VAL A 11 -9.58 -31.07 9.01
N ASP A 12 -10.47 -31.67 9.79
CA ASP A 12 -10.39 -31.70 11.25
C ASP A 12 -9.23 -32.59 11.73
N LEU A 13 -9.05 -33.75 11.09
CA LEU A 13 -7.89 -34.62 11.35
C LEU A 13 -6.56 -33.96 10.99
N LEU A 14 -6.53 -33.18 9.91
CA LEU A 14 -5.32 -32.47 9.50
C LEU A 14 -4.91 -31.40 10.51
N VAL A 15 -5.85 -30.78 11.23
CA VAL A 15 -5.54 -29.84 12.32
C VAL A 15 -4.75 -30.53 13.44
N GLU A 16 -5.00 -31.82 13.70
CA GLU A 16 -4.23 -32.60 14.68
C GLU A 16 -2.83 -32.96 14.16
N VAL A 17 -2.71 -33.29 12.87
CA VAL A 17 -1.44 -33.66 12.23
C VAL A 17 -0.47 -32.47 12.10
N GLN A 18 -0.97 -31.23 12.09
CA GLN A 18 -0.15 -30.01 12.07
C GLN A 18 0.84 -29.91 13.23
N GLN A 19 0.57 -30.57 14.37
CA GLN A 19 1.42 -30.53 15.57
C GLN A 19 2.47 -31.65 15.61
N SER A 20 2.58 -32.44 14.54
CA SER A 20 3.47 -33.60 14.46
C SER A 20 4.74 -33.34 13.66
N ARG A 21 5.67 -34.30 13.67
CA ARG A 21 6.88 -34.30 12.80
C ARG A 21 6.58 -34.43 11.29
N SER A 22 5.30 -34.44 10.89
CA SER A 22 4.85 -34.63 9.49
C SER A 22 4.08 -33.43 8.93
N TYR A 23 4.42 -32.22 9.34
CA TYR A 23 3.80 -30.98 8.86
C TYR A 23 3.89 -30.80 7.32
N GLU A 24 4.93 -31.33 6.68
CA GLU A 24 5.07 -31.31 5.21
C GLU A 24 3.94 -32.08 4.51
N ALA A 25 3.58 -33.25 5.04
CA ALA A 25 2.47 -34.04 4.52
C ALA A 25 1.13 -33.31 4.70
N ALA A 26 0.98 -32.55 5.79
CA ALA A 26 -0.20 -31.72 6.01
C ALA A 26 -0.30 -30.59 4.96
N ALA A 27 0.80 -29.87 4.68
CA ALA A 27 0.83 -28.84 3.65
C ALA A 27 0.49 -29.40 2.25
N ALA A 28 1.08 -30.55 1.89
CA ALA A 28 0.78 -31.23 0.63
C ALA A 28 -0.68 -31.71 0.52
N LEU A 29 -1.27 -32.16 1.63
CA LEU A 29 -2.69 -32.56 1.68
C LEU A 29 -3.61 -31.34 1.56
N TYR A 30 -3.32 -30.24 2.24
CA TYR A 30 -4.06 -28.99 2.07
C TYR A 30 -3.98 -28.46 0.65
N LEU A 31 -2.80 -28.47 0.02
CA LEU A 31 -2.66 -28.17 -1.39
C LEU A 31 -3.58 -29.04 -2.24
N ASN A 32 -3.52 -30.36 -2.07
CA ASN A 32 -4.31 -31.30 -2.86
C ASN A 32 -5.82 -31.10 -2.73
N LEU A 33 -6.30 -30.74 -1.54
CA LEU A 33 -7.70 -30.47 -1.24
C LEU A 33 -8.13 -29.08 -1.73
N SER A 34 -7.26 -28.07 -1.64
CA SER A 34 -7.55 -26.68 -2.05
C SER A 34 -7.92 -26.53 -3.54
N CYS A 35 -7.59 -27.53 -4.38
CA CYS A 35 -8.04 -27.59 -5.77
C CYS A 35 -9.55 -27.82 -5.92
N LEU A 36 -10.27 -28.19 -4.85
CA LEU A 36 -11.71 -28.40 -4.85
C LEU A 36 -12.43 -27.18 -4.27
N ASP A 37 -13.38 -26.61 -5.01
CA ASP A 37 -14.08 -25.40 -4.56
C ASP A 37 -14.81 -25.57 -3.22
N LYS A 38 -15.41 -26.75 -2.99
CA LYS A 38 -16.02 -27.09 -1.69
C LYS A 38 -15.01 -27.09 -0.54
N ALA A 39 -13.77 -27.52 -0.79
CA ALA A 39 -12.72 -27.54 0.23
C ALA A 39 -12.20 -26.14 0.55
N LYS A 40 -12.11 -25.26 -0.46
CA LYS A 40 -11.52 -23.93 -0.30
C LYS A 40 -12.19 -23.14 0.82
N LEU A 41 -13.51 -23.20 0.90
CA LEU A 41 -14.26 -22.48 1.94
C LEU A 41 -14.00 -23.07 3.34
N ILE A 42 -13.99 -24.39 3.45
CA ILE A 42 -13.76 -25.10 4.72
C ILE A 42 -12.32 -24.84 5.21
N ILE A 43 -11.33 -25.01 4.33
CA ILE A 43 -9.92 -24.79 4.66
C ILE A 43 -9.69 -23.30 4.97
N GLY A 44 -10.20 -22.40 4.15
CA GLY A 44 -9.99 -20.95 4.25
C GLY A 44 -10.58 -20.30 5.49
N SER A 45 -11.61 -20.90 6.10
CA SER A 45 -12.19 -20.44 7.38
C SER A 45 -11.66 -21.18 8.61
N SER A 46 -10.73 -22.12 8.42
CA SER A 46 -10.16 -22.95 9.49
C SER A 46 -8.78 -22.47 9.94
N LYS A 47 -8.24 -23.11 10.99
CA LYS A 47 -6.87 -22.90 11.47
C LYS A 47 -5.80 -23.30 10.44
N ALA A 48 -6.16 -24.01 9.38
CA ALA A 48 -5.26 -24.35 8.29
C ALA A 48 -4.62 -23.12 7.63
N VAL A 49 -5.32 -22.00 7.57
CA VAL A 49 -4.75 -20.76 7.00
C VAL A 49 -3.53 -20.29 7.78
N ALA A 50 -3.65 -20.20 9.12
CA ALA A 50 -2.54 -19.79 9.98
C ALA A 50 -1.35 -20.77 9.88
N PHE A 51 -1.64 -22.07 9.82
CA PHE A 51 -0.63 -23.10 9.59
C PHE A 51 0.11 -22.91 8.25
N LEU A 52 -0.62 -22.75 7.14
CA LEU A 52 -0.04 -22.58 5.81
C LEU A 52 0.80 -21.30 5.71
N VAL A 53 0.36 -20.19 6.33
CA VAL A 53 1.16 -18.96 6.40
C VAL A 53 2.41 -19.18 7.24
N GLY A 54 2.32 -19.92 8.35
CA GLY A 54 3.48 -20.34 9.15
C GLY A 54 4.52 -21.09 8.32
N CYS A 55 4.10 -22.01 7.45
CA CYS A 55 4.99 -22.75 6.55
C CYS A 55 5.79 -21.87 5.58
N LEU A 56 5.38 -20.61 5.35
CA LEU A 56 6.12 -19.68 4.50
C LEU A 56 7.43 -19.19 5.12
N TYR A 57 7.57 -19.27 6.45
CA TYR A 57 8.80 -18.92 7.17
C TYR A 57 9.83 -20.05 7.20
N GLU A 58 9.42 -21.29 6.89
CA GLU A 58 10.30 -22.45 7.00
C GLU A 58 11.45 -22.42 5.99
N SER A 59 12.58 -23.03 6.35
CA SER A 59 13.75 -23.15 5.46
C SER A 59 13.57 -24.20 4.37
N GLN A 60 12.62 -25.13 4.54
CA GLN A 60 12.36 -26.20 3.58
C GLN A 60 11.60 -25.69 2.34
N THR A 61 12.19 -25.88 1.16
CA THR A 61 11.68 -25.38 -0.11
C THR A 61 10.35 -26.01 -0.52
N GLN A 62 10.16 -27.32 -0.32
CA GLN A 62 8.96 -28.02 -0.80
C GLN A 62 7.71 -27.70 0.03
N CYS A 63 7.82 -27.69 1.36
CA CYS A 63 6.70 -27.31 2.23
C CYS A 63 6.26 -25.86 1.96
N LYS A 64 7.23 -24.96 1.78
CA LYS A 64 6.97 -23.56 1.38
C LYS A 64 6.25 -23.49 0.04
N PHE A 65 6.69 -24.25 -0.96
CA PHE A 65 6.04 -24.32 -2.28
C PHE A 65 4.59 -24.81 -2.16
N ASP A 66 4.36 -25.92 -1.46
CA ASP A 66 3.02 -26.48 -1.29
C ASP A 66 2.11 -25.48 -0.57
N ALA A 67 2.64 -24.75 0.41
CA ALA A 67 1.93 -23.70 1.13
C ALA A 67 1.59 -22.50 0.24
N VAL A 68 2.53 -21.97 -0.56
CA VAL A 68 2.28 -20.88 -1.52
C VAL A 68 1.18 -21.28 -2.50
N GLN A 69 1.25 -22.49 -3.06
CA GLN A 69 0.28 -22.97 -4.03
C GLN A 69 -1.10 -23.20 -3.40
N ALA A 70 -1.17 -23.72 -2.17
CA ALA A 70 -2.41 -23.86 -1.43
C ALA A 70 -3.03 -22.48 -1.13
N ILE A 71 -2.23 -21.53 -0.63
CA ILE A 71 -2.66 -20.15 -0.35
C ILE A 71 -3.16 -19.46 -1.62
N TYR A 72 -2.46 -19.63 -2.75
CA TYR A 72 -2.93 -19.14 -4.05
C TYR A 72 -4.33 -19.73 -4.38
N ASN A 73 -4.51 -21.04 -4.28
CA ASN A 73 -5.80 -21.69 -4.56
C ASN A 73 -6.91 -21.21 -3.62
N LEU A 74 -6.61 -20.97 -2.34
CA LEU A 74 -7.57 -20.44 -1.37
C LEU A 74 -7.93 -18.99 -1.67
N SER A 75 -6.96 -18.17 -2.12
CA SER A 75 -7.15 -16.76 -2.43
C SER A 75 -8.05 -16.52 -3.65
N THR A 76 -8.27 -17.53 -4.51
CA THR A 76 -9.20 -17.40 -5.65
C THR A 76 -10.66 -17.24 -5.19
N LEU A 77 -10.95 -17.52 -3.92
CA LEU A 77 -12.28 -17.34 -3.32
C LEU A 77 -12.28 -16.07 -2.45
N PRO A 78 -12.98 -14.99 -2.84
CA PRO A 78 -12.94 -13.72 -2.11
C PRO A 78 -13.35 -13.80 -0.63
N SER A 79 -14.23 -14.73 -0.26
CA SER A 79 -14.62 -14.95 1.14
C SER A 79 -13.49 -15.45 2.03
N ASN A 80 -12.41 -15.99 1.46
CA ASN A 80 -11.24 -16.45 2.22
C ASN A 80 -10.24 -15.32 2.50
N ILE A 81 -10.30 -14.22 1.74
CA ILE A 81 -9.31 -13.14 1.82
C ILE A 81 -9.20 -12.55 3.24
N PRO A 82 -10.30 -12.25 3.97
CA PRO A 82 -10.19 -11.72 5.33
C PRO A 82 -9.40 -12.63 6.29
N PHE A 83 -9.53 -13.95 6.15
CA PHE A 83 -8.80 -14.91 6.98
C PHE A 83 -7.31 -14.98 6.61
N LEU A 84 -7.01 -14.90 5.32
CA LEU A 84 -5.62 -14.84 4.81
C LEU A 84 -4.91 -13.57 5.29
N LEU A 85 -5.57 -12.41 5.22
CA LEU A 85 -5.06 -11.14 5.73
C LEU A 85 -4.85 -11.19 7.25
N ALA A 86 -5.82 -11.70 8.00
CA ALA A 86 -5.70 -11.85 9.45
C ALA A 86 -4.52 -12.75 9.88
N ALA A 87 -4.11 -13.68 9.02
CA ALA A 87 -2.94 -14.53 9.24
C ALA A 87 -1.61 -13.88 8.82
N GLY A 88 -1.62 -12.67 8.27
CA GLY A 88 -0.40 -11.92 7.89
C GLY A 88 0.20 -12.32 6.54
N VAL A 89 -0.60 -12.91 5.63
CA VAL A 89 -0.10 -13.47 4.37
C VAL A 89 0.68 -12.46 3.51
N VAL A 90 0.33 -11.17 3.54
CA VAL A 90 0.92 -10.14 2.67
C VAL A 90 2.41 -9.95 2.97
N ALA A 91 2.78 -9.84 4.25
CA ALA A 91 4.17 -9.66 4.66
C ALA A 91 5.04 -10.87 4.28
N ASN A 92 4.50 -12.08 4.42
CA ASN A 92 5.19 -13.30 4.02
C ASN A 92 5.42 -13.38 2.50
N LEU A 93 4.39 -13.08 1.71
CA LEU A 93 4.49 -13.06 0.25
C LEU A 93 5.48 -11.98 -0.23
N ALA A 94 5.49 -10.81 0.41
CA ALA A 94 6.48 -9.76 0.13
C ALA A 94 7.91 -10.24 0.41
N CYS A 95 8.13 -10.92 1.54
CA CYS A 95 9.43 -11.48 1.88
C CYS A 95 9.90 -12.50 0.85
N ILE A 96 9.01 -13.38 0.38
CA ILE A 96 9.35 -14.36 -0.67
C ILE A 96 9.73 -13.65 -1.97
N LEU A 97 8.93 -12.66 -2.39
CA LEU A 97 9.19 -11.90 -3.63
C LEU A 97 10.48 -11.07 -3.57
N SER A 98 10.93 -10.69 -2.37
CA SER A 98 12.20 -9.99 -2.17
C SER A 98 13.43 -10.89 -2.15
N SER A 99 13.23 -12.22 -2.09
CA SER A 99 14.34 -13.17 -2.04
C SER A 99 15.01 -13.32 -3.41
N CYS A 100 16.28 -13.71 -3.46
CA CYS A 100 17.00 -13.91 -4.72
C CYS A 100 16.46 -15.10 -5.55
N ASP A 101 15.58 -15.93 -4.98
CA ASP A 101 14.96 -17.06 -5.64
C ASP A 101 13.59 -16.66 -6.22
N ASN A 102 13.60 -16.26 -7.49
CA ASN A 102 12.39 -15.86 -8.22
C ASN A 102 11.57 -17.06 -8.73
N THR A 103 11.89 -18.30 -8.35
CA THR A 103 11.22 -19.51 -8.87
C THR A 103 9.70 -19.50 -8.65
N TRP A 104 9.19 -18.74 -7.68
CA TRP A 104 7.77 -18.70 -7.32
C TRP A 104 7.12 -17.33 -7.53
N ALA A 105 7.80 -16.42 -8.23
CA ALA A 105 7.32 -15.06 -8.43
C ALA A 105 5.93 -15.05 -9.08
N ASP A 106 5.67 -15.93 -10.06
CA ASP A 106 4.38 -16.02 -10.73
C ASP A 106 3.21 -16.32 -9.77
N LYS A 107 3.35 -17.33 -8.91
CA LYS A 107 2.32 -17.72 -7.93
C LYS A 107 2.15 -16.70 -6.84
N VAL A 108 3.25 -16.12 -6.36
CA VAL A 108 3.23 -15.08 -5.33
C VAL A 108 2.49 -13.84 -5.86
N ILE A 109 2.82 -13.36 -7.05
CA ILE A 109 2.17 -12.18 -7.64
C ILE A 109 0.70 -12.48 -7.99
N ALA A 110 0.39 -13.68 -8.49
CA ALA A 110 -0.99 -14.06 -8.75
C ALA A 110 -1.83 -14.09 -7.46
N CYS A 111 -1.27 -14.55 -6.34
CA CYS A 111 -1.93 -14.49 -5.04
C CYS A 111 -2.13 -13.04 -4.58
N LEU A 112 -1.12 -12.19 -4.71
CA LEU A 112 -1.21 -10.75 -4.42
C LEU A 112 -2.30 -10.05 -5.25
N CYS A 113 -2.44 -10.40 -6.53
CA CYS A 113 -3.54 -9.92 -7.39
C CYS A 113 -4.92 -10.36 -6.89
N ASN A 114 -5.05 -11.57 -6.36
CA ASN A 114 -6.32 -12.02 -5.77
C ASN A 114 -6.64 -11.24 -4.50
N LEU A 115 -5.64 -11.02 -3.61
CA LEU A 115 -5.82 -10.25 -2.38
C LEU A 115 -6.22 -8.79 -2.67
N SER A 116 -5.61 -8.18 -3.69
CA SER A 116 -5.89 -6.80 -4.11
C SER A 116 -7.28 -6.61 -4.73
N SER A 117 -8.06 -7.68 -4.94
CA SER A 117 -9.48 -7.57 -5.32
C SER A 117 -10.34 -6.94 -4.20
N THR A 118 -9.87 -6.98 -2.95
CA THR A 118 -10.56 -6.39 -1.79
C THR A 118 -9.89 -5.11 -1.32
N ARG A 119 -10.67 -4.18 -0.77
CA ARG A 119 -10.13 -2.92 -0.21
C ARG A 119 -9.14 -3.17 0.92
N ASN A 120 -9.43 -4.11 1.81
CA ASN A 120 -8.55 -4.47 2.92
C ASN A 120 -7.23 -5.03 2.41
N GLY A 121 -7.27 -5.92 1.41
CA GLY A 121 -6.06 -6.46 0.79
C GLY A 121 -5.21 -5.38 0.12
N ARG A 122 -5.83 -4.47 -0.64
CA ARG A 122 -5.11 -3.30 -1.21
C ARG A 122 -4.45 -2.46 -0.13
N THR A 123 -5.20 -2.15 0.94
CA THR A 123 -4.69 -1.32 2.05
C THR A 123 -3.47 -1.97 2.69
N GLU A 124 -3.58 -3.25 3.04
CA GLU A 124 -2.48 -4.00 3.67
C GLU A 124 -1.25 -4.07 2.77
N MET A 125 -1.45 -4.33 1.47
CA MET A 125 -0.37 -4.34 0.47
C MET A 125 0.33 -2.98 0.34
N ILE A 126 -0.42 -1.88 0.29
CA ILE A 126 0.15 -0.53 0.20
C ILE A 126 0.95 -0.18 1.46
N THR A 127 0.48 -0.61 2.63
CA THR A 127 1.17 -0.36 3.91
C THR A 127 2.32 -1.34 4.20
N CYS A 128 2.42 -2.44 3.44
CA CYS A 128 3.45 -3.45 3.63
C CYS A 128 4.82 -2.92 3.16
N PRO A 129 5.81 -2.79 4.05
CA PRO A 129 7.13 -2.32 3.68
C PRO A 129 7.76 -3.22 2.61
N GLY A 130 8.40 -2.61 1.61
CA GLY A 130 9.15 -3.31 0.57
C GLY A 130 8.31 -4.01 -0.51
N LEU A 131 7.00 -4.21 -0.32
CA LEU A 131 6.19 -4.92 -1.32
C LEU A 131 6.12 -4.19 -2.66
N ILE A 132 5.93 -2.87 -2.65
CA ILE A 132 5.92 -2.07 -3.87
C ILE A 132 7.27 -2.12 -4.58
N ALA A 133 8.37 -2.03 -3.82
CA ALA A 133 9.72 -2.16 -4.35
C ALA A 133 9.96 -3.55 -4.98
N SER A 134 9.52 -4.63 -4.34
CA SER A 134 9.61 -5.99 -4.91
C SER A 134 8.81 -6.13 -6.21
N LEU A 135 7.60 -5.57 -6.28
CA LEU A 135 6.81 -5.56 -7.53
C LEU A 135 7.47 -4.71 -8.63
N ALA A 136 8.10 -3.60 -8.27
CA ALA A 136 8.86 -2.76 -9.19
C ALA A 136 10.10 -3.49 -9.74
N LEU A 137 10.82 -4.23 -8.89
CA LEU A 137 11.95 -5.07 -9.32
C LEU A 137 11.51 -6.16 -10.29
N VAL A 138 10.39 -6.85 -10.03
CA VAL A 138 9.85 -7.84 -10.97
C VAL A 138 9.46 -7.20 -12.29
N LEU A 139 8.88 -6.00 -12.26
CA LEU A 139 8.56 -5.25 -13.47
C LEU A 139 9.81 -4.92 -14.30
N ASP A 140 10.96 -4.72 -13.65
CA ASP A 140 12.22 -4.39 -14.32
C ASP A 140 12.93 -5.62 -14.89
N CYS A 141 13.11 -6.67 -14.09
CA CYS A 141 13.96 -7.81 -14.45
C CYS A 141 13.23 -9.16 -14.61
N GLY A 142 11.91 -9.21 -14.41
CA GLY A 142 11.13 -10.45 -14.53
C GLY A 142 10.97 -10.95 -15.97
N THR A 143 10.47 -12.17 -16.12
CA THR A 143 10.00 -12.69 -17.41
C THR A 143 8.81 -11.87 -17.91
N GLN A 144 8.51 -11.92 -19.22
CA GLN A 144 7.37 -11.18 -19.79
C GLN A 144 6.03 -11.46 -19.07
N VAL A 145 5.83 -12.69 -18.60
CA VAL A 145 4.63 -13.09 -17.85
C VAL A 145 4.63 -12.47 -16.46
N GLU A 146 5.75 -12.53 -15.74
CA GLU A 146 5.91 -11.93 -14.41
C GLU A 146 5.78 -10.42 -14.44
N GLN A 147 6.42 -9.75 -15.41
CA GLN A 147 6.27 -8.31 -15.60
C GLN A 147 4.81 -7.93 -15.88
N GLU A 148 4.08 -8.71 -16.71
CA GLU A 148 2.65 -8.48 -16.95
C GLU A 148 1.84 -8.59 -15.65
N MET A 149 2.10 -9.60 -14.83
CA MET A 149 1.41 -9.77 -13.55
C MET A 149 1.77 -8.65 -12.58
N ALA A 150 3.04 -8.24 -12.52
CA ALA A 150 3.50 -7.14 -11.68
C ALA A 150 2.79 -5.83 -12.05
N VAL A 151 2.77 -5.45 -13.34
CA VAL A 151 2.07 -4.24 -13.78
C VAL A 151 0.56 -4.33 -13.53
N SER A 152 -0.04 -5.53 -13.63
CA SER A 152 -1.46 -5.75 -13.28
C SER A 152 -1.73 -5.44 -11.81
N CYS A 153 -0.86 -5.94 -10.93
CA CYS A 153 -0.95 -5.74 -9.50
C CYS A 153 -0.80 -4.26 -9.16
N LEU A 154 0.26 -3.61 -9.67
CA LEU A 154 0.54 -2.18 -9.47
C LEU A 154 -0.61 -1.29 -9.97
N LEU A 155 -1.14 -1.58 -11.16
CA LEU A 155 -2.29 -0.83 -11.70
C LEU A 155 -3.53 -0.94 -10.79
N THR A 156 -3.81 -2.14 -10.28
CA THR A 156 -4.94 -2.38 -9.36
C THR A 156 -4.79 -1.60 -8.06
N LEU A 157 -3.56 -1.47 -7.54
CA LEU A 157 -3.28 -0.68 -6.34
C LEU A 157 -3.39 0.84 -6.60
N CYS A 158 -2.94 1.32 -7.76
CA CYS A 158 -2.97 2.74 -8.12
C CYS A 158 -4.36 3.32 -8.35
N ILE A 159 -5.25 2.58 -9.02
CA ILE A 159 -6.56 3.09 -9.45
C ILE A 159 -7.41 3.51 -8.24
N GLU A 160 -7.24 2.84 -7.11
CA GLU A 160 -8.04 3.09 -5.92
C GLU A 160 -7.33 3.90 -4.81
N ASP A 161 -6.02 4.13 -4.93
CA ASP A 161 -5.25 4.90 -3.95
C ASP A 161 -4.16 5.76 -4.61
N GLU A 162 -4.37 7.08 -4.64
CA GLU A 162 -3.40 8.03 -5.18
C GLU A 162 -2.07 8.04 -4.42
N ARG A 163 -2.07 7.71 -3.12
CA ARG A 163 -0.82 7.58 -2.34
C ARG A 163 0.03 6.45 -2.88
N CYS A 164 -0.59 5.36 -3.33
CA CYS A 164 0.11 4.25 -3.97
C CYS A 164 0.80 4.69 -5.26
N SER A 165 0.17 5.58 -6.04
CA SER A 165 0.75 6.11 -7.28
C SER A 165 2.07 6.83 -7.02
N GLN A 166 2.16 7.62 -5.95
CA GLN A 166 3.40 8.31 -5.57
C GLN A 166 4.49 7.32 -5.11
N LEU A 167 4.14 6.30 -4.31
CA LEU A 167 5.08 5.27 -3.89
C LEU A 167 5.66 4.51 -5.09
N ILE A 168 4.83 4.13 -6.05
CA ILE A 168 5.27 3.41 -7.25
C ILE A 168 6.19 4.28 -8.12
N LEU A 169 5.88 5.58 -8.27
CA LEU A 169 6.74 6.51 -8.99
C LEU A 169 8.11 6.69 -8.33
N GLN A 170 8.20 6.62 -7.00
CA GLN A 170 9.46 6.71 -6.25
C GLN A 170 10.38 5.51 -6.51
N GLU A 171 9.82 4.33 -6.79
CA GLU A 171 10.58 3.14 -7.19
C GLU A 171 11.12 3.20 -8.63
N GLY A 172 10.86 4.30 -9.36
CA GLY A 172 11.48 4.54 -10.67
C GLY A 172 10.95 3.67 -11.81
N VAL A 173 9.70 3.20 -11.74
CA VAL A 173 9.11 2.23 -12.70
C VAL A 173 8.94 2.73 -14.15
N ILE A 174 9.08 4.04 -14.41
CA ILE A 174 8.73 4.64 -15.71
C ILE A 174 9.51 4.04 -16.89
N PRO A 175 10.85 3.86 -16.84
CA PRO A 175 11.59 3.25 -17.95
C PRO A 175 11.14 1.83 -18.26
N SER A 176 10.89 1.01 -17.23
CA SER A 176 10.42 -0.37 -17.37
C SER A 176 9.02 -0.41 -17.98
N LEU A 177 8.11 0.48 -17.56
CA LEU A 177 6.78 0.63 -18.16
C LEU A 177 6.86 1.03 -19.64
N VAL A 178 7.70 2.02 -19.99
CA VAL A 178 7.89 2.45 -21.38
C VAL A 178 8.46 1.31 -22.23
N SER A 179 9.49 0.62 -21.75
CA SER A 179 10.04 -0.57 -22.43
C SER A 179 8.97 -1.63 -22.66
N MET A 180 8.13 -1.90 -21.65
CA MET A 180 7.04 -2.86 -21.75
C MET A 180 6.00 -2.48 -22.81
N THR A 181 5.71 -1.19 -23.04
CA THR A 181 4.77 -0.80 -24.11
C THR A 181 5.22 -1.23 -25.51
N VAL A 182 6.52 -1.46 -25.71
CA VAL A 182 7.12 -1.89 -26.98
C VAL A 182 7.39 -3.39 -26.96
N ASN A 183 7.98 -3.90 -25.87
CA ASN A 183 8.56 -5.25 -25.79
C ASN A 183 7.71 -6.26 -25.00
N GLY A 184 6.64 -5.82 -24.34
CA GLY A 184 5.80 -6.66 -23.49
C GLY A 184 4.83 -7.56 -24.25
N THR A 185 4.14 -8.42 -23.50
CA THR A 185 2.99 -9.19 -24.01
C THR A 185 1.86 -8.24 -24.45
N PRO A 186 0.89 -8.68 -25.28
CA PRO A 186 -0.24 -7.84 -25.67
C PRO A 186 -1.01 -7.25 -24.47
N ARG A 187 -1.20 -8.04 -23.41
CA ARG A 187 -1.86 -7.60 -22.17
C ARG A 187 -0.95 -6.71 -21.32
N GLY A 188 0.36 -6.99 -21.26
CA GLY A 188 1.34 -6.15 -20.57
C GLY A 188 1.43 -4.76 -21.19
N LYS A 189 1.41 -4.66 -22.52
CA LYS A 189 1.37 -3.39 -23.26
C LYS A 189 0.16 -2.53 -22.87
N ASP A 190 -1.04 -3.11 -22.93
CA ASP A 190 -2.28 -2.43 -22.55
C ASP A 190 -2.25 -1.92 -21.10
N LYS A 191 -1.82 -2.77 -20.16
CA LYS A 191 -1.74 -2.40 -18.74
C LYS A 191 -0.67 -1.34 -18.45
N ALA A 192 0.49 -1.44 -19.09
CA ALA A 192 1.56 -0.44 -18.97
C ALA A 192 1.12 0.93 -19.51
N GLN A 193 0.43 0.95 -20.66
CA GLN A 193 -0.14 2.19 -21.21
C GLN A 193 -1.16 2.81 -20.27
N LYS A 194 -2.07 2.00 -19.69
CA LYS A 194 -3.04 2.47 -18.70
C LYS A 194 -2.37 3.07 -17.46
N LEU A 195 -1.35 2.42 -16.93
CA LEU A 195 -0.63 2.91 -15.75
C LEU A 195 0.14 4.21 -16.03
N LEU A 196 0.79 4.32 -17.20
CA LEU A 196 1.46 5.55 -17.63
C LEU A 196 0.47 6.71 -17.81
N MET A 197 -0.69 6.44 -18.42
CA MET A 197 -1.76 7.42 -18.59
C MET A 197 -2.30 7.89 -17.24
N HIS A 198 -2.54 6.97 -16.30
CA HIS A 198 -2.94 7.30 -14.93
C HIS A 198 -1.94 8.24 -14.23
N PHE A 199 -0.63 7.99 -14.36
CA PHE A 199 0.40 8.89 -13.82
C PHE A 199 0.44 10.27 -14.49
N ARG A 200 0.15 10.32 -15.80
CA ARG A 200 0.04 11.59 -16.53
C ARG A 200 -1.16 12.41 -16.01
N GLU A 201 -2.33 11.79 -15.92
CA GLU A 201 -3.55 12.43 -15.43
C GLU A 201 -3.39 12.91 -13.98
N LEU A 202 -2.72 12.13 -13.13
CA LEU A 202 -2.41 12.54 -11.75
C LEU A 202 -1.57 13.83 -11.73
N ARG A 203 -0.52 13.91 -12.56
CA ARG A 203 0.34 15.10 -12.67
C ARG A 203 -0.41 16.33 -13.17
N GLU A 204 -1.28 16.15 -14.16
CA GLU A 204 -2.11 17.22 -14.73
C GLU A 204 -3.07 17.77 -13.65
N ARG A 205 -3.77 16.89 -12.92
CA ARG A 205 -4.65 17.28 -11.80
C ARG A 205 -3.90 18.01 -10.67
N GLU A 206 -2.71 17.54 -10.31
CA GLU A 206 -1.88 18.24 -9.32
C GLU A 206 -1.46 19.64 -9.78
N GLN A 207 -1.19 19.83 -11.08
CA GLN A 207 -0.82 21.12 -11.64
C GLN A 207 -2.01 22.10 -11.66
N GLU A 208 -3.19 21.63 -12.02
CA GLU A 208 -4.44 22.42 -12.01
C GLU A 208 -4.84 22.84 -10.60
N ASN A 209 -4.66 21.95 -9.61
CA ASN A 209 -4.91 22.27 -8.21
C ASN A 209 -3.95 23.35 -7.70
N ARG A 210 -2.66 23.28 -8.08
CA ARG A 210 -1.66 24.30 -7.72
C ARG A 210 -1.96 25.66 -8.34
N SER A 211 -2.34 25.71 -9.63
CA SER A 211 -2.65 26.98 -10.31
C SER A 211 -3.93 27.61 -9.74
N SER A 212 -4.94 26.81 -9.41
CA SER A 212 -6.18 27.27 -8.77
C SER A 212 -5.93 27.87 -7.38
N GLN A 213 -5.09 27.23 -6.57
CA GLN A 213 -4.69 27.74 -5.24
C GLN A 213 -3.86 29.03 -5.37
N ALA A 214 -2.95 29.12 -6.33
CA ALA A 214 -2.16 30.33 -6.57
C ALA A 214 -3.02 31.53 -7.02
N ALA A 215 -4.02 31.29 -7.88
CA ALA A 215 -4.95 32.33 -8.32
C ALA A 215 -5.82 32.86 -7.17
N GLN A 216 -6.28 31.97 -6.28
CA GLN A 216 -7.04 32.36 -5.08
C GLN A 216 -6.20 33.17 -4.08
N ALA A 217 -4.92 32.82 -3.90
CA ALA A 217 -4.01 33.55 -3.03
C ALA A 217 -3.72 34.99 -3.53
N LEU A 218 -3.69 35.20 -4.85
CA LEU A 218 -3.50 36.52 -5.46
C LEU A 218 -4.79 37.35 -5.50
N GLY A 219 -5.97 36.71 -5.58
CA GLY A 219 -7.28 37.37 -5.52
C GLY A 219 -7.74 37.80 -4.11
N GLY A 220 -7.13 37.27 -3.05
CA GLY A 220 -7.45 37.58 -1.65
C GLY A 220 -6.94 38.93 -1.12
N SER A 221 -6.23 39.73 -1.92
CA SER A 221 -5.67 41.03 -1.49
C SER A 221 -6.56 42.25 -1.81
N HIS A 222 -7.85 42.05 -2.12
CA HIS A 222 -8.84 43.13 -2.31
C HIS A 222 -10.04 42.96 -1.36
N GLY A 223 -9.77 43.07 -0.07
CA GLY A 223 -10.80 43.03 0.99
C GLY A 223 -10.42 43.84 2.23
N GLY A 224 -9.56 44.86 2.08
CA GLY A 224 -9.03 45.68 3.17
C GLY A 224 -9.58 47.10 3.23
N GLU A 225 -10.72 47.40 2.63
CA GLU A 225 -11.37 48.72 2.71
C GLU A 225 -12.76 48.63 3.33
N GLN A 226 -12.87 48.12 4.55
CA GLN A 226 -14.09 48.30 5.36
C GLN A 226 -13.86 47.98 6.84
N GLN A 227 -12.81 48.53 7.45
CA GLN A 227 -12.69 48.66 8.91
C GLN A 227 -11.94 49.95 9.28
N GLU A 228 -12.40 51.09 8.76
CA GLU A 228 -11.98 52.41 9.24
C GLU A 228 -13.15 53.40 9.26
N LYS A 229 -14.30 53.00 9.83
CA LYS A 229 -15.41 53.92 10.10
C LYS A 229 -16.12 53.59 11.41
N GLU A 230 -15.37 53.53 12.51
CA GLU A 230 -15.97 53.57 13.86
C GLU A 230 -15.05 54.18 14.93
N ALA A 231 -14.26 55.20 14.54
CA ALA A 231 -13.38 55.93 15.47
C ALA A 231 -13.61 57.46 15.47
N LYS A 232 -14.80 57.94 15.09
CA LYS A 232 -15.13 59.39 15.13
C LYS A 232 -16.58 59.67 15.54
N GLN A 233 -16.99 59.20 16.72
CA GLN A 233 -18.07 59.83 17.47
C GLN A 233 -17.82 59.67 18.97
N LEU A 234 -16.97 60.53 19.55
CA LEU A 234 -17.04 60.99 20.95
C LEU A 234 -15.86 61.93 21.24
N SER A 235 -15.87 63.10 20.60
CA SER A 235 -15.04 64.24 20.99
C SER A 235 -15.91 65.50 21.07
N ARG A 236 -16.77 65.58 22.10
CA ARG A 236 -17.23 66.85 22.65
C ARG A 236 -17.89 66.65 24.02
N SER A 237 -17.53 67.53 24.95
CA SER A 237 -17.82 67.55 26.41
C SER A 237 -16.97 66.54 27.21
N THR A 238 -16.22 66.88 28.25
CA THR A 238 -16.33 68.02 29.17
C THR A 238 -14.98 68.26 29.86
N SER A 239 -14.72 69.52 30.18
CA SER A 239 -13.55 70.00 30.90
C SER A 239 -13.68 69.77 32.42
N LYS A 240 -12.51 69.68 33.11
CA LYS A 240 -12.25 69.84 34.57
C LYS A 240 -12.62 68.68 35.53
N LYS A 241 -11.62 68.03 36.13
CA LYS A 241 -11.02 68.37 37.46
C LYS A 241 -9.90 67.40 37.87
N LEU A 242 -9.01 67.94 38.73
CA LEU A 242 -7.82 67.39 39.38
C LEU A 242 -7.95 66.00 40.04
N GLY A 243 -6.84 65.26 40.12
CA GLY A 243 -6.59 64.30 41.20
C GLY A 243 -5.44 63.30 41.01
N ARG A 244 -4.22 63.69 41.43
CA ARG A 244 -3.08 62.91 42.00
C ARG A 244 -2.60 61.56 41.41
N THR A 245 -1.27 61.49 41.30
CA THR A 245 -0.33 60.35 41.06
C THR A 245 -0.33 59.33 42.23
N PRO A 246 0.44 58.18 42.24
CA PRO A 246 1.57 57.83 41.37
C PRO A 246 1.78 56.33 40.95
N THR A 247 2.67 56.17 39.94
CA THR A 247 3.70 55.12 39.76
C THR A 247 3.33 53.64 39.63
N SER A 248 3.67 53.03 38.48
CA SER A 248 4.82 52.09 38.36
C SER A 248 5.09 51.64 36.91
N LYS A 249 6.27 52.04 36.43
CA LYS A 249 7.27 51.33 35.58
C LYS A 249 6.84 50.58 34.31
N ARG A 250 7.22 51.23 33.19
CA ARG A 250 7.68 50.67 31.90
C ARG A 250 8.71 49.53 32.06
N LEU A 251 8.67 48.59 31.12
CA LEU A 251 9.74 48.18 30.17
C LEU A 251 9.06 47.13 29.24
N GLY A 252 9.01 47.19 27.90
CA GLY A 252 9.87 47.83 26.91
C GLY A 252 10.78 46.78 26.25
N ARG A 253 10.61 46.61 24.92
CA ARG A 253 11.49 45.95 23.90
C ARG A 253 11.07 44.52 23.50
N THR A 254 10.58 44.20 22.29
CA THR A 254 10.97 44.40 20.86
C THR A 254 12.02 43.42 20.32
N LEU A 255 11.79 43.01 19.06
CA LEU A 255 12.68 42.46 18.02
C LEU A 255 12.80 40.92 18.02
N SER A 256 12.19 40.19 17.07
CA SER A 256 12.43 40.08 15.61
C SER A 256 13.44 38.98 15.24
N SER A 257 12.97 38.07 14.38
CA SER A 257 13.69 37.29 13.35
C SER A 257 14.93 36.46 13.74
N MET A 258 14.94 35.18 13.38
CA MET A 258 15.89 34.69 12.37
C MET A 258 15.61 33.26 11.93
N TRP A 259 15.57 33.10 10.62
CA TRP A 259 15.56 31.83 9.91
C TRP A 259 16.91 31.12 10.04
N LYS A 260 16.91 29.79 10.08
CA LYS A 260 18.03 28.99 9.56
C LYS A 260 17.61 27.58 9.17
N VAL A 261 17.57 27.36 7.87
CA VAL A 261 17.67 26.06 7.20
C VAL A 261 19.01 25.41 7.57
N LYS A 262 19.02 24.12 7.88
CA LYS A 262 20.24 23.30 7.93
C LYS A 262 20.10 22.11 6.99
N SER A 263 20.87 22.15 5.91
CA SER A 263 21.31 21.02 5.10
C SER A 263 22.32 20.18 5.90
N PHE A 264 22.28 18.86 5.72
CA PHE A 264 23.36 17.96 6.16
C PHE A 264 23.82 17.10 4.99
N SER A 265 25.15 17.11 4.83
CA SER A 265 25.95 16.38 3.86
C SER A 265 26.44 15.05 4.47
N ILE A 266 26.52 14.08 3.57
CA ILE A 266 27.27 12.82 3.51
C ILE A 266 28.53 12.76 4.39
N TYR A 267 28.76 11.62 5.05
CA TYR A 267 30.07 10.96 5.14
C TYR A 267 29.95 9.44 5.03
N GLN A 268 30.82 8.89 4.18
CA GLN A 268 31.16 7.48 4.03
C GLN A 268 31.89 6.94 5.26
N CYS A 269 31.65 5.66 5.57
CA CYS A 269 32.65 4.64 5.89
C CYS A 269 32.11 3.31 5.35
#